data_AF-A0A955Y5W3-F1
#
_entry.id   AF-A0A955Y5W3-F1
#
_cell.length_a   1.000
_cell.length_b   1.000
_cell.length_c   1.000
_cell.angle_alpha   90.00
_cell.angle_beta   90.00
_cell.angle_gamma   90.00
#
_symmetry.space_group_name_H-M   'P 1'
#
loop_
_entity.id
_entity.type
_entity.pdbx_description
1 polymer ?
#
loop_
_entity_poly.entity_id
_entity_poly.type
_entity_poly.pdbx_seq_one_letter_code
_entity_poly.pdbx_strand_id
1 'polypeptide(L)'
;MSSSEQTERSSRLTFTVLSVVLGWTWLYNLVIKGEHPVTAFFHLIDTLSEDLVMGSVITVVVGTGILVVFTLTKLYTQIISRAESFRMLEQMVAELWVTRDVVGFVHRLLRFEDQPVPPRAWPVTVGGALTSLALVYGMSWIYLVLFSEALFFVSWSAGVDLPITDANLELLPTLALAIPFSARVMAYLRYPYTQDYADFMPGAVFVLLLVASLGYLFQSDDQKFFLVQVLGSPTFLDVFLRGGLMLAFIPVFSEGVFWVVSAMLERPVEEPPA
;
A
#
# COMPACT_ATOMS: atom_id res chain seq x y z
N MET A 1 15.51 -6.79 42.27
CA MET A 1 16.15 -7.81 41.40
C MET A 1 17.52 -7.27 41.03
N SER A 2 18.58 -7.97 41.45
CA SER A 2 19.95 -7.54 41.19
C SER A 2 20.31 -7.77 39.71
N SER A 3 21.23 -6.96 39.17
CA SER A 3 21.68 -7.10 37.78
C SER A 3 22.18 -8.52 37.44
N SER A 4 22.72 -9.25 38.43
CA SER A 4 23.19 -10.63 38.31
C SER A 4 22.09 -11.64 37.98
N GLU A 5 20.90 -11.52 38.56
CA GLU A 5 19.76 -12.42 38.27
C GLU A 5 19.18 -12.19 36.87
N GLN A 6 19.23 -10.94 36.39
CA GLN A 6 18.82 -10.58 35.02
C GLN A 6 19.79 -11.15 33.98
N THR A 7 21.10 -11.12 34.25
CA THR A 7 22.12 -11.69 33.37
C THR A 7 22.05 -13.22 33.30
N GLU A 8 21.87 -13.92 34.43
CA GLU A 8 21.72 -15.39 34.43
C GLU A 8 20.44 -15.84 33.71
N ARG A 9 19.33 -15.13 33.91
CA ARG A 9 18.05 -15.46 33.26
C ARG A 9 18.11 -15.21 31.76
N SER A 10 18.75 -14.12 31.33
CA SER A 10 19.01 -13.84 29.91
C SER A 10 19.91 -14.92 29.30
N SER A 11 20.99 -15.32 29.98
CA SER A 11 21.90 -16.36 29.49
C SER A 11 21.23 -17.73 29.35
N ARG A 12 20.35 -18.12 30.29
CA ARG A 12 19.58 -19.38 30.18
C ARG A 12 18.57 -19.35 29.04
N LEU A 13 17.90 -18.21 28.82
CA LEU A 13 16.99 -18.01 27.70
C LEU A 13 17.73 -18.10 26.37
N THR A 14 18.87 -17.41 26.24
CA THR A 14 19.72 -17.49 25.05
C THR A 14 20.19 -18.91 24.78
N PHE A 15 20.65 -19.64 25.80
CA PHE A 15 21.09 -21.03 25.64
C PHE A 15 19.95 -21.97 25.24
N THR A 16 18.77 -21.78 25.82
CA THR A 16 17.57 -22.57 25.50
C THR A 16 17.13 -22.32 24.06
N VAL A 17 17.07 -21.05 23.65
CA VAL A 17 16.72 -20.65 22.28
C VAL A 17 17.74 -21.20 21.29
N LEU A 18 19.04 -21.08 21.59
CA LEU A 18 20.10 -21.60 20.73
C LEU A 18 20.00 -23.13 20.57
N SER A 19 19.73 -23.85 21.65
CA SER A 19 19.58 -25.31 21.63
C SER A 19 18.36 -25.75 20.83
N VAL A 20 17.25 -25.02 20.94
CA VAL A 20 16.04 -25.27 20.15
C VAL A 20 16.29 -25.00 18.67
N VAL A 21 16.95 -23.88 18.33
CA VAL A 21 17.29 -23.55 16.94
C VAL A 21 18.24 -24.59 16.34
N LEU A 22 19.29 -24.98 17.05
CA LEU A 22 20.24 -26.02 16.59
C LEU A 22 19.56 -27.38 16.43
N GLY A 23 18.72 -27.77 17.39
CA GLY A 23 17.95 -29.01 17.31
C GLY A 23 16.97 -29.01 16.12
N TRP A 24 16.35 -27.85 15.85
CA TRP A 24 15.43 -27.68 14.72
C TRP A 24 16.16 -27.71 13.38
N THR A 25 17.31 -27.05 13.25
CA THR A 25 18.14 -27.11 12.03
C THR A 25 18.66 -28.53 11.78
N TRP A 26 19.05 -29.26 12.82
CA TRP A 26 19.47 -30.66 12.67
C TRP A 26 18.32 -31.54 12.16
N LEU A 27 17.11 -31.35 12.71
CA LEU A 27 15.91 -32.04 12.25
C LEU A 27 15.55 -31.64 10.81
N TYR A 28 15.70 -30.36 10.45
CA TYR A 28 15.52 -29.87 9.08
C TYR A 28 16.48 -30.56 8.11
N ASN A 29 17.77 -30.68 8.45
CA ASN A 29 18.75 -31.38 7.61
C ASN A 29 18.42 -32.87 7.45
N LEU A 30 17.95 -33.52 8.51
CA LEU A 30 17.51 -34.92 8.44
C LEU A 30 16.27 -35.11 7.56
N VAL A 31 15.25 -34.27 7.73
CA VAL A 31 13.92 -34.48 7.13
C VAL A 31 13.83 -33.89 5.73
N ILE A 32 14.36 -32.68 5.52
CA ILE A 32 14.23 -31.93 4.26
C ILE A 32 15.41 -32.23 3.32
N LYS A 33 16.64 -32.25 3.83
CA LYS A 33 17.83 -32.58 3.00
C LYS A 33 18.07 -34.09 2.88
N GLY A 34 17.41 -34.91 3.70
CA GLY A 34 17.56 -36.37 3.67
C GLY A 34 18.96 -36.86 4.05
N GLU A 35 19.73 -36.04 4.77
CA GLU A 35 21.12 -36.35 5.10
C GLU A 35 21.23 -37.39 6.23
N HIS A 36 22.32 -38.16 6.25
CA HIS A 36 22.61 -39.05 7.36
C HIS A 36 22.87 -38.22 8.65
N PRO A 37 22.44 -38.67 9.85
CA PRO A 37 22.46 -37.88 11.09
C PRO A 37 23.81 -37.25 11.48
N VAL A 38 24.92 -37.88 11.10
CA VAL A 38 26.28 -37.37 11.32
C VAL A 38 26.60 -36.21 10.37
N THR A 39 26.29 -36.36 9.09
CA THR A 39 26.48 -35.32 8.07
C THR A 39 25.60 -34.11 8.35
N ALA A 40 24.33 -34.36 8.72
CA ALA A 40 23.36 -33.34 9.12
C ALA A 40 23.82 -32.48 10.31
N PHE A 41 24.63 -33.04 11.22
CA PHE A 41 25.22 -32.33 12.35
C PHE A 41 26.38 -31.41 11.91
N PHE A 42 27.24 -31.86 11.00
CA PHE A 42 28.34 -31.03 10.50
C PHE A 42 27.86 -29.93 9.55
N HIS A 43 26.81 -30.18 8.78
CA HIS A 43 26.14 -29.17 7.94
C HIS A 43 25.20 -28.24 8.71
N LEU A 44 25.16 -28.29 10.06
CA LEU A 44 24.35 -27.37 10.86
C LEU A 44 24.72 -25.91 10.58
N ILE A 45 26.02 -25.61 10.51
CA ILE A 45 26.52 -24.23 10.31
C ILE A 45 26.22 -23.77 8.89
N ASP A 46 26.40 -24.64 7.90
CA ASP A 46 26.15 -24.31 6.49
C ASP A 46 24.65 -24.09 6.24
N THR A 47 23.77 -24.97 6.74
CA THR A 47 22.31 -24.77 6.67
C THR A 47 21.85 -23.53 7.44
N LEU A 48 22.45 -23.25 8.61
CA LEU A 48 22.15 -22.02 9.35
C LEU A 48 22.57 -20.76 8.58
N SER A 49 23.72 -20.77 7.90
CA SER A 49 24.28 -19.57 7.27
C SER A 49 23.82 -19.34 5.83
N GLU A 50 23.60 -20.39 5.04
CA GLU A 50 23.14 -20.26 3.65
C GLU A 50 21.62 -20.37 3.58
N ASP A 51 21.05 -21.53 3.90
CA ASP A 51 19.62 -21.76 3.65
C ASP A 51 18.71 -20.95 4.58
N LEU A 52 19.03 -20.95 5.88
CA LEU A 52 18.17 -20.30 6.87
C LEU A 52 18.31 -18.78 6.82
N VAL A 53 19.53 -18.25 6.72
CA VAL A 53 19.75 -16.79 6.61
C VAL A 53 19.30 -16.26 5.25
N MET A 54 19.64 -16.91 4.13
CA MET A 54 19.22 -16.41 2.82
C MET A 54 17.70 -16.53 2.64
N GLY A 55 17.10 -17.66 3.04
CA GLY A 55 15.66 -17.85 3.03
C GLY A 55 14.91 -16.87 3.94
N SER A 56 15.44 -16.61 5.14
CA SER A 56 14.83 -15.62 6.06
C SER A 56 14.99 -14.19 5.57
N VAL A 57 16.13 -13.80 5.00
CA VAL A 57 16.34 -12.47 4.42
C VAL A 57 15.37 -12.23 3.27
N ILE A 58 15.23 -13.17 2.33
CA ILE A 58 14.27 -13.04 1.21
C ILE A 58 12.85 -12.92 1.76
N THR A 59 12.47 -13.76 2.73
CA THR A 59 11.14 -13.72 3.35
C THR A 59 10.87 -12.38 4.04
N VAL A 60 11.84 -11.84 4.77
CA VAL A 60 11.73 -10.53 5.45
C VAL A 60 11.62 -9.41 4.43
N VAL A 61 12.43 -9.42 3.36
CA VAL A 61 12.40 -8.39 2.31
C VAL A 61 11.05 -8.41 1.58
N VAL A 62 10.60 -9.57 1.11
CA VAL A 62 9.32 -9.73 0.42
C VAL A 62 8.16 -9.37 1.35
N GLY A 63 8.16 -9.91 2.58
CA GLY A 63 7.12 -9.62 3.57
C GLY A 63 7.03 -8.13 3.94
N THR A 64 8.17 -7.46 4.10
CA THR A 64 8.22 -6.01 4.35
C THR A 64 7.73 -5.23 3.14
N GLY A 65 8.10 -5.63 1.92
CA GLY A 65 7.61 -5.01 0.69
C GLY A 65 6.09 -5.09 0.56
N ILE A 66 5.52 -6.28 0.80
CA ILE A 66 4.07 -6.50 0.80
C ILE A 66 3.40 -5.62 1.86
N LEU A 67 3.94 -5.59 3.08
CA LEU A 67 3.40 -4.76 4.16
C LEU A 67 3.39 -3.28 3.78
N VAL A 68 4.47 -2.76 3.19
CA VAL A 68 4.57 -1.36 2.76
C VAL A 68 3.54 -1.03 1.69
N VAL A 69 3.47 -1.83 0.62
CA VAL A 69 2.52 -1.61 -0.47
C VAL A 69 1.09 -1.70 0.07
N PHE A 70 0.76 -2.74 0.83
CA PHE A 70 -0.57 -2.90 1.42
C PHE A 70 -0.94 -1.74 2.34
N THR A 71 -0.01 -1.26 3.17
CA THR A 71 -0.23 -0.11 4.06
C THR A 71 -0.50 1.17 3.27
N LEU A 72 0.29 1.44 2.23
CA LEU A 72 0.09 2.60 1.36
C LEU A 72 -1.25 2.53 0.62
N THR A 73 -1.60 1.34 0.12
CA THR A 73 -2.88 1.14 -0.56
C THR A 73 -4.04 1.31 0.42
N LYS A 74 -3.97 0.72 1.62
CA LYS A 74 -5.02 0.88 2.63
C LYS A 74 -5.17 2.34 3.10
N LEU A 75 -4.07 3.06 3.28
CA LEU A 75 -4.11 4.48 3.66
C LEU A 75 -4.87 5.31 2.60
N TYR A 76 -4.59 5.09 1.32
CA TYR A 76 -5.31 5.82 0.29
C TYR A 76 -6.78 5.42 0.21
N THR A 77 -7.13 4.15 0.39
CA THR A 77 -8.54 3.75 0.40
C THR A 77 -9.30 4.44 1.54
N GLN A 78 -8.66 4.59 2.70
CA GLN A 78 -9.19 5.38 3.83
C GLN A 78 -9.36 6.86 3.49
N ILE A 79 -8.40 7.45 2.75
CA ILE A 79 -8.49 8.85 2.33
C ILE A 79 -9.65 9.05 1.35
N ILE A 80 -9.78 8.21 0.32
CA ILE A 80 -10.82 8.40 -0.70
C ILE A 80 -12.22 8.03 -0.20
N SER A 81 -12.34 7.11 0.76
CA SER A 81 -13.65 6.63 1.23
C SER A 81 -14.40 7.60 2.14
N ARG A 82 -13.74 8.66 2.64
CA ARG A 82 -14.34 9.66 3.55
C ARG A 82 -14.24 11.06 2.97
N ALA A 83 -15.35 11.75 2.77
CA ALA A 83 -15.35 13.10 2.18
C ALA A 83 -14.47 14.08 2.98
N GLU A 84 -14.42 13.91 4.31
CA GLU A 84 -13.73 14.76 5.28
C GLU A 84 -12.22 14.56 5.37
N SER A 85 -11.66 13.58 4.65
CA SER A 85 -10.25 13.18 4.78
C SER A 85 -9.26 14.32 4.60
N PHE A 86 -9.51 15.25 3.68
CA PHE A 86 -8.59 16.36 3.43
C PHE A 86 -8.58 17.38 4.55
N ARG A 87 -9.70 17.57 5.24
CA ARG A 87 -9.73 18.40 6.45
C ARG A 87 -8.99 17.72 7.61
N MET A 88 -9.12 16.40 7.76
CA MET A 88 -8.34 15.64 8.75
C MET A 88 -6.84 15.76 8.47
N LEU A 89 -6.43 15.59 7.20
CA LEU A 89 -5.03 15.71 6.78
C LEU A 89 -4.49 17.13 7.01
N GLU A 90 -5.26 18.17 6.69
CA GLU A 90 -4.86 19.56 6.96
C GLU A 90 -4.61 19.78 8.46
N GLN A 91 -5.48 19.28 9.34
CA GLN A 91 -5.29 19.40 10.79
C GLN A 91 -4.02 18.67 11.26
N MET A 92 -3.79 17.44 10.78
CA MET A 92 -2.59 16.68 11.11
C MET A 92 -1.31 17.38 10.65
N VAL A 93 -1.32 17.93 9.44
CA VAL A 93 -0.20 18.69 8.86
C VAL A 93 0.05 19.96 9.67
N ALA A 94 -1.00 20.72 9.98
CA ALA A 94 -0.86 21.93 10.79
C ALA A 94 -0.28 21.62 12.18
N GLU A 95 -0.75 20.55 12.83
CA GLU A 95 -0.21 20.09 14.11
C GLU A 95 1.24 19.64 14.01
N LEU A 96 1.61 18.88 12.97
CA LEU A 96 3.00 18.47 12.73
C LEU A 96 3.93 19.67 12.59
N TRP A 97 3.50 20.73 11.90
CA TRP A 97 4.30 21.95 11.77
C TRP A 97 4.56 22.64 13.11
N VAL A 98 3.60 22.56 14.05
CA VAL A 98 3.70 23.17 15.37
C VAL A 98 4.51 22.30 16.33
N THR A 99 4.21 21.00 16.42
CA THR A 99 4.81 20.08 17.39
C THR A 99 6.13 19.48 16.91
N ARG A 100 6.36 19.46 15.58
CA ARG A 100 7.46 18.74 14.90
C ARG A 100 7.52 17.24 15.23
N ASP A 101 6.41 16.67 15.72
CA ASP A 101 6.32 15.26 16.07
C ASP A 101 5.99 14.41 14.84
N VAL A 102 7.03 14.03 14.09
CA VAL A 102 6.91 13.17 12.90
C VAL A 102 6.39 11.78 13.27
N VAL A 103 6.77 11.24 14.43
CA VAL A 103 6.38 9.89 14.84
C VAL A 103 4.89 9.87 15.19
N GLY A 104 4.41 10.85 15.94
CA GLY A 104 3.00 11.03 16.23
C GLY A 104 2.16 11.23 14.97
N PHE A 105 2.66 12.01 14.00
CA PHE A 105 2.01 12.18 12.71
C PHE A 105 1.86 10.87 11.94
N VAL A 106 2.95 10.09 11.81
CA VAL A 106 2.91 8.79 11.11
C VAL A 106 1.96 7.82 11.82
N HIS A 107 1.99 7.77 13.16
CA HIS A 107 1.10 6.91 13.93
C HIS A 107 -0.39 7.28 13.72
N ARG A 108 -0.71 8.58 13.67
CA ARG A 108 -2.06 9.05 13.37
C ARG A 108 -2.47 8.80 11.93
N LEU A 109 -1.54 8.91 10.98
CA LEU A 109 -1.77 8.59 9.59
C LEU A 109 -2.10 7.09 9.40
N LEU A 110 -1.38 6.20 10.11
CA LEU A 110 -1.69 4.77 10.11
C LEU A 110 -3.02 4.43 10.78
N ARG A 111 -3.51 5.30 11.67
CA ARG A 111 -4.82 5.21 12.34
C ARG A 111 -5.76 6.30 11.86
N PHE A 112 -5.80 6.49 10.53
CA PHE A 112 -6.62 7.52 9.93
C PHE A 112 -8.12 7.35 10.25
N GLU A 113 -8.57 6.09 10.36
CA GLU A 113 -9.97 5.78 10.64
C GLU A 113 -10.45 6.24 12.03
N ASP A 114 -9.55 6.27 13.01
CA ASP A 114 -9.84 6.60 14.42
C ASP A 114 -9.85 8.11 14.70
N GLN A 115 -9.59 8.92 13.68
CA GLN A 115 -9.45 10.37 13.85
C GLN A 115 -10.82 11.04 14.02
N PRO A 116 -10.89 12.09 14.85
CA PRO A 116 -12.15 12.81 15.06
C PRO A 116 -12.64 13.39 13.74
N VAL A 117 -13.92 13.17 13.45
CA VAL A 117 -14.55 13.69 12.22
C VAL A 117 -14.72 15.20 12.35
N PRO A 118 -14.13 16.00 11.44
CA PRO A 118 -14.27 17.43 11.48
C PRO A 118 -15.69 17.85 11.07
N PRO A 119 -16.18 19.02 11.54
CA PRO A 119 -17.53 19.49 11.22
C PRO A 119 -17.71 19.87 9.75
N ARG A 120 -16.61 20.17 9.04
CA ARG A 120 -16.59 20.52 7.61
C ARG A 120 -15.70 19.54 6.84
N ALA A 121 -16.11 19.22 5.62
CA ALA A 121 -15.39 18.26 4.79
C ALA A 121 -14.18 18.86 4.04
N TRP A 122 -14.12 20.18 3.86
CA TRP A 122 -13.09 20.84 3.05
C TRP A 122 -12.01 21.54 3.89
N PRO A 123 -10.81 21.77 3.30
CA PRO A 123 -9.75 22.53 3.94
C PRO A 123 -10.14 24.00 4.19
N VAL A 124 -9.64 24.58 5.29
CA VAL A 124 -9.95 25.97 5.68
C VAL A 124 -8.89 26.94 5.16
N THR A 125 -7.64 26.50 5.08
CA THR A 125 -6.52 27.33 4.61
C THR A 125 -6.17 27.02 3.16
N VAL A 126 -5.72 28.05 2.44
CA VAL A 126 -5.23 27.90 1.05
C VAL A 126 -4.04 26.93 1.00
N GLY A 127 -3.14 27.00 1.98
CA GLY A 127 -2.00 26.08 2.09
C GLY A 127 -2.44 24.63 2.30
N GLY A 128 -3.43 24.41 3.16
CA GLY A 128 -4.03 23.09 3.40
C GLY A 128 -4.74 22.54 2.16
N ALA A 129 -5.46 23.38 1.43
CA ALA A 129 -6.08 23.02 0.16
C ALA A 129 -5.04 22.61 -0.89
N LEU A 130 -4.00 23.43 -1.10
CA LEU A 130 -2.93 23.12 -2.07
C LEU A 130 -2.18 21.83 -1.70
N THR A 131 -1.87 21.64 -0.42
CA THR A 131 -1.19 20.42 0.06
C THR A 131 -2.08 19.19 -0.15
N SER A 132 -3.38 19.31 0.14
CA SER A 132 -4.34 18.23 -0.06
C SER A 132 -4.47 17.85 -1.54
N LEU A 133 -4.62 18.84 -2.42
CA LEU A 133 -4.70 18.62 -3.87
C LEU A 133 -3.41 17.99 -4.42
N ALA A 134 -2.25 18.45 -3.96
CA ALA A 134 -0.96 17.86 -4.33
C ALA A 134 -0.82 16.41 -3.86
N LEU A 135 -1.28 16.11 -2.64
CA LEU A 135 -1.31 14.74 -2.11
C LEU A 135 -2.24 13.86 -2.94
N VAL A 136 -3.45 14.31 -3.25
CA VAL A 136 -4.39 13.57 -4.13
C VAL A 136 -3.75 13.29 -5.48
N TYR A 137 -3.09 14.28 -6.08
CA TYR A 137 -2.43 14.12 -7.36
C TYR A 137 -1.33 13.05 -7.30
N GLY A 138 -0.44 13.15 -6.31
CA GLY A 138 0.66 12.20 -6.13
C GLY A 138 0.16 10.78 -5.85
N MET A 139 -0.86 10.65 -5.01
CA MET A 139 -1.46 9.35 -4.71
C MET A 139 -2.20 8.77 -5.93
N SER A 140 -2.90 9.61 -6.70
CA SER A 140 -3.56 9.19 -7.94
C SER A 140 -2.56 8.61 -8.95
N TRP A 141 -1.34 9.17 -9.02
CA TRP A 141 -0.25 8.64 -9.83
C TRP A 141 0.22 7.26 -9.38
N ILE A 142 0.48 7.11 -8.08
CA ILE A 142 0.89 5.82 -7.50
C ILE A 142 -0.15 4.76 -7.81
N TYR A 143 -1.43 5.11 -7.66
CA TYR A 143 -2.55 4.23 -7.97
C TYR A 143 -2.71 3.92 -9.44
N LEU A 144 -2.56 4.92 -10.31
CA LEU A 144 -2.62 4.71 -11.74
C LEU A 144 -1.61 3.63 -12.15
N VAL A 145 -0.37 3.72 -11.66
CA VAL A 145 0.68 2.75 -11.95
C VAL A 145 0.36 1.38 -11.36
N LEU A 146 0.14 1.30 -10.05
CA LEU A 146 -0.05 0.03 -9.34
C LEU A 146 -1.32 -0.69 -9.79
N PHE A 147 -2.40 0.05 -10.01
CA PHE A 147 -3.71 -0.52 -10.30
C PHE A 147 -3.87 -0.83 -11.78
N SER A 148 -3.19 -0.11 -12.69
CA SER A 148 -3.05 -0.57 -14.08
C SER A 148 -2.37 -1.94 -14.11
N GLU A 149 -1.24 -2.09 -13.42
CA GLU A 149 -0.53 -3.38 -13.33
C GLU A 149 -1.42 -4.47 -12.75
N ALA A 150 -2.10 -4.20 -11.62
CA ALA A 150 -2.96 -5.16 -10.97
C ALA A 150 -4.14 -5.59 -11.86
N LEU A 151 -4.80 -4.66 -12.55
CA LEU A 151 -5.94 -4.97 -13.42
C LEU A 151 -5.53 -5.74 -14.67
N PHE A 152 -4.39 -5.39 -15.27
CA PHE A 152 -3.83 -6.14 -16.40
C PHE A 152 -3.56 -7.58 -15.99
N PHE A 153 -2.88 -7.73 -14.85
CA PHE A 153 -2.50 -9.02 -14.32
C PHE A 153 -3.72 -9.88 -13.96
N VAL A 154 -4.72 -9.31 -13.28
CA VAL A 154 -5.96 -10.00 -12.95
C VAL A 154 -6.67 -10.48 -14.21
N SER A 155 -6.76 -9.63 -15.24
CA SER A 155 -7.38 -9.99 -16.52
C SER A 155 -6.64 -11.13 -17.22
N TRP A 156 -5.31 -11.04 -17.29
CA TRP A 156 -4.46 -12.10 -17.82
C TRP A 156 -4.63 -13.42 -17.04
N SER A 157 -4.63 -13.36 -15.69
CA SER A 157 -4.80 -14.53 -14.83
C SER A 157 -6.16 -15.20 -14.98
N ALA A 158 -7.18 -14.45 -15.41
CA ALA A 158 -8.51 -14.95 -15.75
C ALA A 158 -8.59 -15.56 -17.16
N GLY A 159 -7.46 -15.64 -17.89
CA GLY A 159 -7.39 -16.14 -19.26
C GLY A 159 -7.81 -15.12 -20.33
N VAL A 160 -7.94 -13.85 -19.96
CA VAL A 160 -8.27 -12.77 -20.90
C VAL A 160 -6.98 -12.16 -21.43
N ASP A 161 -6.71 -12.36 -22.72
CA ASP A 161 -5.58 -11.70 -23.38
C ASP A 161 -5.97 -10.25 -23.71
N LEU A 162 -5.26 -9.30 -23.11
CA LEU A 162 -5.43 -7.87 -23.36
C LEU A 162 -4.24 -7.39 -24.23
N PRO A 163 -4.37 -7.41 -25.57
CA PRO A 163 -3.30 -6.92 -26.43
C PRO A 163 -3.10 -5.43 -26.21
N ILE A 164 -1.89 -5.01 -25.85
CA ILE A 164 -1.55 -3.59 -25.69
C ILE A 164 -1.19 -3.01 -27.06
N THR A 165 -1.91 -1.99 -27.47
CA THR A 165 -1.74 -1.27 -28.73
C THR A 165 -1.82 0.24 -28.46
N ASP A 166 -1.33 1.06 -29.39
CA ASP A 166 -1.45 2.53 -29.28
C ASP A 166 -2.90 2.99 -29.08
N ALA A 167 -3.86 2.27 -29.66
CA ALA A 167 -5.27 2.64 -29.61
C ALA A 167 -5.96 2.33 -28.27
N ASN A 168 -5.43 1.42 -27.46
CA ASN A 168 -6.09 0.95 -26.23
C ASN A 168 -5.22 1.06 -24.97
N LEU A 169 -3.98 1.55 -25.10
CA LEU A 169 -3.04 1.75 -23.99
C LEU A 169 -3.67 2.54 -22.82
N GLU A 170 -4.48 3.55 -23.12
CA GLU A 170 -5.08 4.44 -22.13
C GLU A 170 -6.31 3.84 -21.42
N LEU A 171 -6.93 2.80 -21.98
CA LEU A 171 -8.16 2.22 -21.41
C LEU A 171 -7.91 1.64 -20.02
N LEU A 172 -6.78 0.95 -19.86
CA LEU A 172 -6.44 0.28 -18.62
C LEU A 172 -6.10 1.29 -17.50
N PRO A 173 -5.24 2.31 -17.71
CA PRO A 173 -5.07 3.43 -16.77
C PRO A 173 -6.37 4.19 -16.46
N THR A 174 -7.24 4.35 -17.44
CA THR A 174 -8.54 4.99 -17.23
C THR A 174 -9.41 4.17 -16.29
N LEU A 175 -9.49 2.85 -16.50
CA LEU A 175 -10.20 1.94 -15.59
C LEU A 175 -9.58 1.92 -14.20
N ALA A 176 -8.25 1.93 -14.14
CA ALA A 176 -7.48 1.93 -12.90
C ALA A 176 -7.83 3.12 -12.00
N LEU A 177 -8.10 4.30 -12.58
CA LEU A 177 -8.54 5.49 -11.84
C LEU A 177 -10.06 5.60 -11.70
N ALA A 178 -10.84 5.04 -12.60
CA ALA A 178 -12.30 5.06 -12.50
C ALA A 178 -12.81 4.37 -11.22
N ILE A 179 -12.11 3.32 -10.76
CA ILE A 179 -12.46 2.58 -9.53
C ILE A 179 -12.30 3.47 -8.27
N PRO A 180 -11.11 4.00 -7.93
CA PRO A 180 -10.97 4.89 -6.79
C PRO A 180 -11.81 6.16 -6.92
N PHE A 181 -11.98 6.69 -8.14
CA PHE A 181 -12.86 7.82 -8.38
C PHE A 181 -14.32 7.49 -8.04
N SER A 182 -14.81 6.31 -8.42
CA SER A 182 -16.17 5.87 -8.08
C SER A 182 -16.35 5.73 -6.56
N ALA A 183 -15.36 5.18 -5.86
CA ALA A 183 -15.35 5.14 -4.39
C ALA A 183 -15.45 6.56 -3.81
N ARG A 184 -14.75 7.51 -4.42
CA ARG A 184 -14.77 8.89 -3.96
C ARG A 184 -16.11 9.58 -4.17
N VAL A 185 -16.74 9.36 -5.33
CA VAL A 185 -18.10 9.85 -5.61
C VAL A 185 -19.11 9.24 -4.64
N MET A 186 -19.00 7.93 -4.34
CA MET A 186 -19.81 7.28 -3.31
C MET A 186 -19.64 7.92 -1.93
N ALA A 187 -18.41 8.34 -1.57
CA ALA A 187 -18.14 9.08 -0.35
C ALA A 187 -18.87 10.43 -0.31
N TYR A 188 -18.86 11.20 -1.41
CA TYR A 188 -19.59 12.47 -1.49
C TYR A 188 -21.11 12.28 -1.29
N LEU A 189 -21.65 11.18 -1.82
CA LEU A 189 -23.05 10.80 -1.67
C LEU A 189 -23.37 10.18 -0.30
N ARG A 190 -22.37 10.02 0.58
CA ARG A 190 -22.48 9.35 1.89
C ARG A 190 -23.05 7.93 1.77
N TYR A 191 -22.65 7.22 0.72
CA TYR A 191 -23.09 5.85 0.50
C TYR A 191 -22.49 4.91 1.57
N PRO A 192 -23.28 4.06 2.25
CA PRO A 192 -22.82 3.32 3.43
C PRO A 192 -21.73 2.28 3.14
N TYR A 193 -21.68 1.72 1.93
CA TYR A 193 -20.71 0.68 1.54
C TYR A 193 -19.48 1.24 0.82
N THR A 194 -19.20 2.54 0.97
CA THR A 194 -18.06 3.18 0.30
C THR A 194 -16.73 2.55 0.72
N GLN A 195 -16.56 2.25 2.02
CA GLN A 195 -15.34 1.63 2.53
C GLN A 195 -15.16 0.20 1.98
N ASP A 196 -16.23 -0.59 1.98
CA ASP A 196 -16.19 -1.97 1.46
C ASP A 196 -15.84 -2.00 -0.03
N TYR A 197 -16.39 -1.07 -0.81
CA TYR A 197 -16.02 -0.89 -2.21
C TYR A 197 -14.56 -0.47 -2.37
N ALA A 198 -14.09 0.47 -1.55
CA ALA A 198 -12.71 0.95 -1.61
C ALA A 198 -11.71 -0.17 -1.26
N ASP A 199 -12.06 -1.05 -0.31
CA ASP A 199 -11.21 -2.14 0.15
C ASP A 199 -10.95 -3.24 -0.89
N PHE A 200 -11.66 -3.23 -2.01
CA PHE A 200 -11.30 -4.01 -3.19
C PHE A 200 -9.87 -3.71 -3.69
N MET A 201 -9.44 -2.45 -3.62
CA MET A 201 -8.14 -2.02 -4.14
C MET A 201 -6.93 -2.71 -3.48
N PRO A 202 -6.75 -2.67 -2.15
CA PRO A 202 -5.67 -3.38 -1.49
C PRO A 202 -5.75 -4.90 -1.72
N GLY A 203 -6.96 -5.46 -1.87
CA GLY A 203 -7.14 -6.86 -2.25
C GLY A 203 -6.53 -7.19 -3.61
N ALA A 204 -6.84 -6.41 -4.64
CA ALA A 204 -6.31 -6.63 -5.99
C ALA A 204 -4.78 -6.47 -6.06
N VAL A 205 -4.23 -5.46 -5.37
CA VAL A 205 -2.77 -5.28 -5.28
C VAL A 205 -2.11 -6.42 -4.51
N PHE A 206 -2.73 -6.93 -3.44
CA PHE A 206 -2.23 -8.08 -2.71
C PHE A 206 -2.17 -9.34 -3.59
N VAL A 207 -3.20 -9.60 -4.39
CA VAL A 207 -3.22 -10.72 -5.35
C VAL A 207 -2.09 -10.57 -6.37
N LEU A 208 -1.87 -9.37 -6.92
CA LEU A 208 -0.75 -9.09 -7.82
C LEU A 208 0.59 -9.47 -7.16
N LEU A 209 0.85 -8.99 -5.95
CA LEU A 209 2.11 -9.27 -5.25
C LEU A 209 2.32 -10.76 -4.97
N LEU A 210 1.26 -11.46 -4.58
CA LEU A 210 1.32 -12.89 -4.30
C LEU A 210 1.66 -13.69 -5.56
N VAL A 211 0.94 -13.46 -6.66
CA VAL A 211 1.15 -14.23 -7.89
C VAL A 211 2.45 -13.83 -8.59
N ALA A 212 2.83 -12.54 -8.56
CA ALA A 212 4.14 -12.10 -9.03
C ALA A 212 5.28 -12.80 -8.28
N SER A 213 5.19 -12.87 -6.93
CA SER A 213 6.17 -13.57 -6.11
C SER A 213 6.25 -15.06 -6.45
N LEU A 214 5.10 -15.72 -6.63
CA LEU A 214 5.04 -17.13 -6.99
C LEU A 214 5.63 -17.39 -8.38
N GLY A 215 5.22 -16.66 -9.43
CA GLY A 215 5.76 -16.95 -10.76
C GLY A 215 7.22 -16.53 -10.92
N TYR A 216 7.72 -15.56 -10.15
CA TYR A 216 9.17 -15.36 -10.03
C TYR A 216 9.86 -16.59 -9.41
N LEU A 217 9.30 -17.14 -8.31
CA LEU A 217 9.85 -18.32 -7.64
C LEU A 217 9.83 -19.57 -8.54
N PHE A 218 8.79 -19.73 -9.36
CA PHE A 218 8.62 -20.86 -10.27
C PHE A 218 9.18 -20.62 -11.68
N GLN A 219 9.84 -19.48 -11.93
CA GLN A 219 10.37 -19.09 -13.25
C GLN A 219 9.34 -19.28 -14.38
N SER A 220 8.11 -18.80 -14.15
CA SER A 220 7.04 -18.94 -15.13
C SER A 220 7.20 -17.93 -16.27
N ASP A 221 7.54 -18.43 -17.46
CA ASP A 221 7.71 -17.61 -18.67
C ASP A 221 6.39 -17.02 -19.22
N ASP A 222 5.25 -17.51 -18.73
CA ASP A 222 3.93 -17.07 -19.20
C ASP A 222 3.48 -15.73 -18.60
N GLN A 223 4.19 -15.21 -17.60
CA GLN A 223 3.81 -13.96 -16.94
C GLN A 223 3.90 -12.75 -17.88
N LYS A 224 2.77 -12.07 -18.08
CA LYS A 224 2.73 -10.78 -18.77
C LYS A 224 2.50 -9.66 -17.75
N PHE A 225 3.35 -8.64 -17.80
CA PHE A 225 3.23 -7.43 -16.98
C PHE A 225 2.94 -6.22 -17.87
N PHE A 226 2.08 -5.32 -17.39
CA PHE A 226 1.68 -4.13 -18.14
C PHE A 226 2.84 -3.15 -18.25
N LEU A 227 3.44 -2.78 -17.12
CA LEU A 227 4.51 -1.80 -17.03
C LEU A 227 5.75 -2.23 -17.79
N VAL A 228 6.07 -3.53 -17.83
CA VAL A 228 7.20 -4.03 -18.61
C VAL A 228 7.00 -3.76 -20.11
N GLN A 229 5.77 -3.97 -20.62
CA GLN A 229 5.43 -3.68 -22.01
C GLN A 229 5.43 -2.18 -22.32
N VAL A 230 4.91 -1.36 -21.39
CA VAL A 230 4.91 0.11 -21.52
C VAL A 230 6.33 0.67 -21.52
N LEU A 231 7.17 0.25 -20.56
CA LEU A 231 8.56 0.70 -20.44
C LEU A 231 9.45 0.20 -21.57
N GLY A 232 9.09 -0.94 -22.19
CA GLY A 232 9.79 -1.50 -23.35
C GLY A 232 9.61 -0.70 -24.65
N SER A 233 8.65 0.22 -24.72
CA SER A 233 8.36 1.04 -25.89
C SER A 233 8.36 2.54 -25.54
N PRO A 234 9.25 3.37 -26.11
CA PRO A 234 9.28 4.79 -25.81
C PRO A 234 7.99 5.51 -26.22
N THR A 235 7.32 5.03 -27.27
CA THR A 235 6.02 5.56 -27.71
C THR A 235 4.94 5.27 -26.66
N PHE A 236 4.86 4.03 -26.17
CA PHE A 236 3.89 3.67 -25.13
C PHE A 236 4.18 4.42 -23.83
N LEU A 237 5.45 4.59 -23.46
CA LEU A 237 5.82 5.37 -22.29
C LEU A 237 5.37 6.83 -22.39
N ASP A 238 5.57 7.50 -23.54
CA ASP A 238 5.13 8.89 -23.73
C ASP A 238 3.60 9.02 -23.64
N VAL A 239 2.85 8.12 -24.29
CA VAL A 239 1.38 8.11 -24.22
C VAL A 239 0.92 7.83 -22.78
N PHE A 240 1.49 6.83 -22.11
CA PHE A 240 1.16 6.51 -20.72
C PHE A 240 1.44 7.67 -19.76
N LEU A 241 2.58 8.36 -19.92
CA LEU A 241 2.93 9.50 -19.07
C LEU A 241 1.99 10.69 -19.31
N ARG A 242 1.71 11.04 -20.57
CA ARG A 242 0.81 12.16 -20.90
C ARG A 242 -0.64 11.87 -20.50
N GLY A 243 -1.14 10.68 -20.85
CA GLY A 243 -2.45 10.22 -20.42
C GLY A 243 -2.54 10.15 -18.90
N GLY A 244 -1.49 9.66 -18.24
CA GLY A 244 -1.42 9.59 -16.78
C GLY A 244 -1.47 10.96 -16.10
N LEU A 245 -0.79 11.98 -16.66
CA LEU A 245 -0.85 13.35 -16.13
C LEU A 245 -2.28 13.89 -16.13
N MET A 246 -3.02 13.66 -17.22
CA MET A 246 -4.41 14.07 -17.36
C MET A 246 -5.33 13.26 -16.45
N LEU A 247 -5.20 11.94 -16.43
CA LEU A 247 -6.07 11.08 -15.63
C LEU A 247 -5.89 11.32 -14.13
N ALA A 248 -4.65 11.47 -13.64
CA ALA A 248 -4.37 11.79 -12.24
C ALA A 248 -4.88 13.18 -11.82
N PHE A 249 -5.14 14.08 -12.78
CA PHE A 249 -5.74 15.38 -12.50
C PHE A 249 -7.26 15.30 -12.28
N ILE A 250 -7.95 14.27 -12.80
CA ILE A 250 -9.40 14.14 -12.69
C ILE A 250 -9.86 14.12 -11.22
N PRO A 251 -9.30 13.28 -10.31
CA PRO A 251 -9.69 13.29 -8.91
C PRO A 251 -9.45 14.64 -8.22
N VAL A 252 -8.35 15.32 -8.57
CA VAL A 252 -7.98 16.64 -8.04
C VAL A 252 -9.02 17.70 -8.45
N PHE A 253 -9.38 17.71 -9.73
CA PHE A 253 -10.40 18.61 -10.25
C PHE A 253 -11.76 18.36 -9.59
N SER A 254 -12.16 17.09 -9.46
CA SER A 254 -13.43 16.72 -8.83
C SER A 254 -13.49 17.10 -7.35
N GLU A 255 -12.39 16.95 -6.60
CA GLU A 255 -12.29 17.46 -5.22
C GLU A 255 -12.52 18.97 -5.17
N GLY A 256 -11.82 19.73 -6.01
CA GLY A 256 -11.97 21.18 -6.06
C GLY A 256 -13.41 21.61 -6.34
N VAL A 257 -14.07 20.96 -7.31
CA VAL A 257 -15.48 21.21 -7.61
C VAL A 257 -16.37 20.87 -6.42
N PHE A 258 -16.15 19.72 -5.78
CA PHE A 258 -16.93 19.29 -4.61
C PHE A 258 -16.81 20.28 -3.45
N TRP A 259 -15.61 20.77 -3.14
CA TRP A 259 -15.40 21.77 -2.08
C TRP A 259 -16.11 23.09 -2.38
N VAL A 260 -16.01 23.58 -3.62
CA VAL A 260 -16.68 24.82 -4.03
C VAL A 260 -18.20 24.68 -3.92
N VAL A 261 -18.76 23.59 -4.44
CA VAL A 261 -20.21 23.33 -4.37
C VAL A 261 -20.68 23.20 -2.92
N SER A 262 -19.94 22.47 -2.09
CA SER A 262 -20.29 22.28 -0.69
C SER A 262 -20.21 23.59 0.12
N ALA A 263 -19.20 24.42 -0.15
CA ALA A 263 -19.07 25.74 0.47
C ALA A 263 -20.21 26.70 0.06
N MET A 264 -20.71 26.60 -1.19
CA MET A 264 -21.86 27.38 -1.64
C MET A 264 -23.19 26.92 -1.03
N LEU A 265 -23.31 25.63 -0.68
CA LEU A 265 -24.53 25.04 -0.12
C LEU A 265 -24.61 25.17 1.41
N GLU A 266 -23.48 25.30 2.11
CA GLU A 266 -23.48 25.59 3.56
C GLU A 266 -24.09 26.98 3.82
N ARG A 267 -25.30 27.00 4.40
CA ARG A 267 -25.87 28.23 4.98
C ARG A 267 -25.03 28.63 6.20
N PRO A 268 -24.78 29.93 6.45
CA PRO A 268 -24.14 30.37 7.67
C PRO A 268 -25.00 29.87 8.85
N VAL A 269 -24.40 29.03 9.69
CA VAL A 269 -24.99 28.65 10.97
C VAL A 269 -25.07 29.93 11.79
N GLU A 270 -26.28 30.38 12.12
CA GLU A 270 -26.48 31.45 13.11
C GLU A 270 -25.77 31.01 14.39
N GLU A 271 -24.72 31.74 14.77
CA GLU A 271 -24.15 31.60 16.10
C GLU A 271 -25.27 31.84 17.12
N PRO A 272 -25.49 30.94 18.10
CA PRO A 272 -26.46 31.20 19.14
C PRO A 272 -26.06 32.51 19.86
N PRO A 273 -27.01 33.41 20.14
CA PRO A 273 -26.69 34.67 20.81
C PRO A 273 -26.05 34.37 22.17
N ALA A 274 -24.94 35.06 22.41
CA ALA A 274 -24.14 35.02 23.63
C ALA A 274 -24.96 35.36 24.89
#